data_AF-A0A1E5T556-F1
#
_entry.id   AF-A0A1E5T556-F1
#
_cell.length_a   1.000
_cell.length_b   1.000
_cell.length_c   1.000
_cell.angle_alpha   90.00
_cell.angle_beta   90.00
_cell.angle_gamma   90.00
#
_symmetry.space_group_name_H-M   'P 1'
#
loop_
_entity.id
_entity.type
_entity.pdbx_description
1 polymer ?
#
loop_
_entity_poly.entity_id
_entity_poly.type
_entity_poly.pdbx_seq_one_letter_code
_entity_poly.pdbx_strand_id
1 'polypeptide(L)'
;MSLSAQSRMSSVEISYLFDEDHEFLVRHRVAAQDGKVKLFLKFILNSGNVKFSDYRLSYDVRASYIDEKEVNSAVALDSSYIIDVDFRQYVYAFELDNPSDEALVVVDVYNAVRDKHYNIDIPLKIKDWVPAPFLLFEADKDIPYFANYINKGHAVRIINPFNPQTSYEVNGVTNNKPVALPPFDESVKDPVEKVPLDTAYGVNHGEEFRFYTEGVYKIQSQNYPDHLLSIMVSDEFHPYYGSYSDLITPLIYVSTNDEYTELKSASEGRAAFESFVNSTISSNEQVAKDFIKYYYRRVRKSERLFSEDKEGWKTDRGMVYQVFGNPLQVFRNESTELWVFPSSTGGRLRFIFDIVVEDGLVKYKLIRGKRYRENWMLAVTQWRSGRIIE
;
A
#
# COMPACT_ATOMS: atom_id res chain seq x y z
N MET A 1 2.69 -20.73 -33.39
CA MET A 1 3.30 -19.94 -32.30
C MET A 1 3.16 -18.47 -32.66
N SER A 2 2.01 -17.89 -32.31
CA SER A 2 1.70 -16.49 -32.57
C SER A 2 2.44 -15.61 -31.58
N LEU A 3 3.20 -14.65 -32.12
CA LEU A 3 3.79 -13.55 -31.40
C LEU A 3 2.73 -12.88 -30.52
N SER A 4 2.99 -12.85 -29.21
CA SER A 4 2.15 -12.20 -28.21
C SER A 4 1.91 -10.76 -28.60
N ALA A 5 0.64 -10.41 -28.76
CA ALA A 5 0.16 -9.05 -28.93
C ALA A 5 0.82 -8.15 -27.90
N GLN A 6 1.42 -7.05 -28.36
CA GLN A 6 1.59 -5.87 -27.53
C GLN A 6 0.19 -5.49 -27.06
N SER A 7 -0.13 -5.83 -25.80
CA SER A 7 -1.26 -5.24 -25.09
C SER A 7 -1.10 -3.73 -25.21
N ARG A 8 -2.00 -3.09 -25.94
CA ARG A 8 -2.14 -1.63 -25.95
C ARG A 8 -2.55 -1.25 -24.53
N MET A 9 -1.58 -0.88 -23.70
CA MET A 9 -1.87 -0.32 -22.38
C MET A 9 -2.42 1.10 -22.60
N SER A 10 -3.75 1.28 -22.62
CA SER A 10 -4.38 2.59 -22.35
C SER A 10 -4.52 2.83 -20.84
N SER A 11 -3.66 2.19 -20.05
CA SER A 11 -3.62 2.37 -18.60
C SER A 11 -3.25 3.81 -18.25
N VAL A 12 -4.01 4.40 -17.35
CA VAL A 12 -3.65 5.62 -16.65
C VAL A 12 -2.24 5.47 -16.06
N GLU A 13 -1.40 6.50 -16.24
CA GLU A 13 -0.13 6.62 -15.54
C GLU A 13 -0.40 7.07 -14.09
N ILE A 14 -0.03 6.25 -13.11
CA ILE A 14 -0.41 6.42 -11.69
C ILE A 14 0.80 6.53 -10.74
N SER A 15 2.00 6.82 -11.24
CA SER A 15 3.23 6.86 -10.42
C SER A 15 3.14 7.80 -9.22
N TYR A 16 2.41 8.91 -9.33
CA TYR A 16 2.26 9.88 -8.24
C TYR A 16 1.59 9.28 -6.99
N LEU A 17 0.82 8.18 -7.12
CA LEU A 17 0.24 7.47 -5.97
C LEU A 17 1.28 6.85 -5.04
N PHE A 18 2.52 6.69 -5.52
CA PHE A 18 3.62 6.12 -4.75
C PHE A 18 4.59 7.18 -4.22
N ASP A 19 4.32 8.47 -4.48
CA ASP A 19 5.08 9.58 -3.95
C ASP A 19 4.39 10.18 -2.72
N GLU A 20 4.75 9.70 -1.52
CA GLU A 20 4.21 10.24 -0.25
C GLU A 20 4.61 11.70 0.03
N ASP A 21 5.53 12.29 -0.75
CA ASP A 21 5.88 13.72 -0.69
C ASP A 21 5.13 14.55 -1.76
N HIS A 22 4.25 13.92 -2.55
CA HIS A 22 3.44 14.61 -3.55
C HIS A 22 2.57 15.70 -2.89
N GLU A 23 2.25 16.76 -3.63
CA GLU A 23 1.57 17.95 -3.09
C GLU A 23 0.16 17.67 -2.54
N PHE A 24 -0.43 16.56 -2.97
CA PHE A 24 -1.63 15.96 -2.40
C PHE A 24 -1.48 14.43 -2.39
N LEU A 25 -2.21 13.78 -1.49
CA LEU A 25 -2.34 12.33 -1.40
C LEU A 25 -3.80 11.94 -1.55
N VAL A 26 -4.05 10.75 -2.08
CA VAL A 26 -5.41 10.21 -2.21
C VAL A 26 -5.46 8.78 -1.71
N ARG A 27 -6.52 8.45 -0.97
CA ARG A 27 -6.78 7.10 -0.47
C ARG A 27 -8.24 6.75 -0.72
N HIS A 28 -8.55 5.47 -0.88
CA HIS A 28 -9.92 5.03 -1.08
C HIS A 28 -10.27 3.80 -0.24
N ARG A 29 -11.57 3.60 -0.03
CA ARG A 29 -12.18 2.38 0.49
C ARG A 29 -13.44 2.09 -0.32
N VAL A 30 -13.72 0.81 -0.56
CA VAL A 30 -14.87 0.37 -1.33
C VAL A 30 -15.60 -0.70 -0.53
N ALA A 31 -16.91 -0.54 -0.40
CA ALA A 31 -17.80 -1.59 0.05
C ALA A 31 -18.74 -1.96 -1.09
N ALA A 32 -19.04 -3.24 -1.25
CA ALA A 32 -19.96 -3.72 -2.29
C ALA A 32 -20.94 -4.76 -1.74
N GLN A 33 -22.22 -4.64 -2.12
CA GLN A 33 -23.26 -5.61 -1.80
C GLN A 33 -24.35 -5.61 -2.87
N ASP A 34 -24.70 -6.79 -3.41
CA ASP A 34 -25.86 -7.00 -4.29
C ASP A 34 -25.95 -5.99 -5.46
N GLY A 35 -24.83 -5.77 -6.16
CA GLY A 35 -24.73 -4.82 -7.28
C GLY A 35 -24.64 -3.35 -6.86
N LYS A 36 -24.74 -3.02 -5.57
CA LYS A 36 -24.46 -1.68 -5.06
C LYS A 36 -23.01 -1.56 -4.63
N VAL A 37 -22.37 -0.46 -5.00
CA VAL A 37 -21.01 -0.12 -4.58
C VAL A 37 -21.03 1.22 -3.89
N LYS A 38 -20.40 1.30 -2.71
CA LYS A 38 -20.16 2.55 -2.01
C LYS A 38 -18.67 2.82 -1.96
N LEU A 39 -18.27 3.94 -2.56
CA LEU A 39 -16.89 4.38 -2.64
C LEU A 39 -16.66 5.55 -1.69
N PHE A 40 -15.57 5.47 -0.93
CA PHE A 40 -15.08 6.57 -0.11
C PHE A 40 -13.71 7.00 -0.62
N LEU A 41 -13.53 8.30 -0.84
CA LEU A 41 -12.29 8.88 -1.35
C LEU A 41 -11.79 9.96 -0.38
N LYS A 42 -10.62 9.75 0.21
CA LYS A 42 -9.95 10.72 1.08
C LYS A 42 -8.90 11.50 0.28
N PHE A 43 -9.13 12.79 0.09
CA PHE A 43 -8.23 13.73 -0.57
C PHE A 43 -7.50 14.58 0.48
N ILE A 44 -6.17 14.58 0.46
CA ILE A 44 -5.32 15.21 1.48
C ILE A 44 -4.39 16.19 0.80
N LEU A 45 -4.43 17.48 1.15
CA LEU A 45 -3.45 18.44 0.67
C LEU A 45 -2.18 18.37 1.52
N ASN A 46 -1.10 17.88 0.93
CA ASN A 46 0.14 17.49 1.61
C ASN A 46 1.28 18.51 1.44
N SER A 47 1.01 19.66 0.80
CA SER A 47 1.95 20.79 0.72
C SER A 47 1.28 22.10 1.11
N GLY A 48 1.94 22.93 1.93
CA GLY A 48 1.43 24.26 2.33
C GLY A 48 1.25 25.23 1.15
N ASN A 49 1.80 24.91 -0.01
CA ASN A 49 1.78 25.75 -1.21
C ASN A 49 0.55 25.51 -2.11
N VAL A 50 -0.32 24.56 -1.76
CA VAL A 50 -1.54 24.26 -2.52
C VAL A 50 -2.78 24.44 -1.66
N LYS A 51 -3.89 24.84 -2.29
CA LYS A 51 -5.20 25.01 -1.64
C LYS A 51 -6.25 24.15 -2.32
N PHE A 52 -7.32 23.86 -1.60
CA PHE A 52 -8.38 22.99 -2.10
C PHE A 52 -9.01 23.49 -3.40
N SER A 53 -9.19 24.82 -3.53
CA SER A 53 -9.74 25.44 -4.74
C SER A 53 -8.87 25.29 -5.99
N ASP A 54 -7.61 24.85 -5.87
CA ASP A 54 -6.74 24.59 -7.01
C ASP A 54 -7.15 23.31 -7.75
N TYR A 55 -7.93 22.45 -7.10
CA TYR A 55 -8.30 21.13 -7.60
C TYR A 55 -9.79 21.01 -7.91
N ARG A 56 -10.10 20.27 -8.97
CA ARG A 56 -11.45 19.81 -9.29
C ARG A 56 -11.42 18.30 -9.43
N LEU A 57 -12.30 17.61 -8.72
CA LEU A 57 -12.37 16.16 -8.75
C LEU A 57 -13.58 15.74 -9.58
N SER A 58 -13.41 14.70 -10.39
CA SER A 58 -14.52 14.04 -11.08
C SER A 58 -14.24 12.54 -11.16
N TYR A 59 -15.26 11.73 -11.46
CA TYR A 59 -15.06 10.33 -11.76
C TYR A 59 -15.86 9.89 -12.97
N ASP A 60 -15.38 8.85 -13.65
CA ASP A 60 -16.12 8.08 -14.64
C ASP A 60 -16.03 6.58 -14.31
N VAL A 61 -16.98 5.80 -14.80
CA VAL A 61 -16.99 4.33 -14.68
C VAL A 61 -16.65 3.74 -16.04
N ARG A 62 -15.71 2.81 -16.07
CA ARG A 62 -15.27 2.12 -17.29
C ARG A 62 -15.51 0.64 -17.17
N ALA A 63 -15.80 -0.04 -18.28
CA ALA A 63 -16.04 -1.48 -18.26
C ALA A 63 -14.75 -2.32 -18.18
N SER A 64 -13.60 -1.77 -18.57
CA SER A 64 -12.28 -2.40 -18.49
C SER A 64 -11.14 -1.36 -18.49
N TYR A 65 -9.90 -1.79 -18.24
CA TYR A 65 -8.73 -0.89 -18.26
C TYR A 65 -8.35 -0.43 -19.67
N ILE A 66 -8.83 -1.11 -20.72
CA ILE A 66 -8.57 -0.73 -22.10
C ILE A 66 -9.56 0.32 -22.63
N ASP A 67 -10.69 0.50 -21.95
CA ASP A 67 -11.74 1.42 -22.39
C ASP A 67 -11.33 2.89 -22.18
N GLU A 68 -11.69 3.69 -23.17
CA GLU A 68 -11.59 5.14 -23.08
C GLU A 68 -12.78 5.69 -22.31
N LYS A 69 -12.59 6.86 -21.70
CA LYS A 69 -13.66 7.61 -21.04
C LYS A 69 -14.76 7.91 -22.06
N GLU A 70 -15.98 7.47 -21.78
CA GLU A 70 -17.15 7.82 -22.59
C GLU A 70 -17.41 9.33 -22.57
N VAL A 71 -17.92 9.86 -23.69
CA VAL A 71 -18.21 11.29 -23.83
C VAL A 71 -19.30 11.69 -22.84
N ASN A 72 -19.04 12.74 -22.06
CA ASN A 72 -19.93 13.27 -21.02
C ASN A 72 -20.30 12.28 -19.90
N SER A 73 -19.54 11.21 -19.69
CA SER A 73 -19.78 10.26 -18.59
C SER A 73 -19.24 10.71 -17.24
N ALA A 74 -18.39 11.75 -17.20
CA ALA A 74 -17.79 12.21 -15.96
C ALA A 74 -18.79 12.92 -15.05
N VAL A 75 -18.79 12.51 -13.79
CA VAL A 75 -19.55 13.09 -12.70
C VAL A 75 -18.60 13.94 -11.86
N ALA A 76 -18.93 15.22 -11.67
CA ALA A 76 -18.14 16.11 -10.82
C ALA A 76 -18.36 15.77 -9.34
N LEU A 77 -17.27 15.64 -8.58
CA LEU A 77 -17.29 15.48 -7.13
C LEU A 77 -17.28 16.86 -6.46
N ASP A 78 -18.45 17.49 -6.41
CA ASP A 78 -18.65 18.77 -5.73
C ASP A 78 -18.81 18.63 -4.21
N SER A 79 -19.17 19.71 -3.53
CA SER A 79 -19.32 19.73 -2.07
C SER A 79 -20.44 18.84 -1.52
N SER A 80 -21.42 18.45 -2.35
CA SER A 80 -22.53 17.57 -1.92
C SER A 80 -22.07 16.14 -1.63
N TYR A 81 -20.93 15.72 -2.20
CA TYR A 81 -20.35 14.41 -1.97
C TYR A 81 -19.41 14.38 -0.74
N ILE A 82 -19.09 15.52 -0.14
CA ILE A 82 -18.17 15.59 1.01
C ILE A 82 -18.92 15.22 2.29
N ILE A 83 -18.43 14.18 2.99
CA ILE A 83 -19.02 13.67 4.24
C ILE A 83 -18.20 13.99 5.49
N ASP A 84 -16.91 14.36 5.34
CA ASP A 84 -16.06 14.81 6.44
C ASP A 84 -15.02 15.82 5.93
N VAL A 85 -14.70 16.79 6.79
CA VAL A 85 -13.64 17.78 6.55
C VAL A 85 -12.80 17.90 7.81
N ASP A 86 -11.49 17.70 7.65
CA ASP A 86 -10.49 17.94 8.68
C ASP A 86 -9.43 18.90 8.14
N PHE A 87 -8.42 19.23 8.94
CA PHE A 87 -7.32 20.10 8.52
C PHE A 87 -6.65 19.58 7.25
N ARG A 88 -6.97 20.23 6.12
CA ARG A 88 -6.45 19.91 4.78
C ARG A 88 -6.84 18.51 4.28
N GLN A 89 -7.91 17.92 4.82
CA GLN A 89 -8.41 16.60 4.43
C GLN A 89 -9.90 16.68 4.11
N TYR A 90 -10.31 16.07 3.01
CA TYR A 90 -11.67 16.06 2.52
C TYR A 90 -12.06 14.62 2.17
N VAL A 91 -13.12 14.11 2.77
CA VAL A 91 -13.61 12.76 2.50
C VAL A 91 -14.88 12.85 1.67
N TYR A 92 -14.84 12.28 0.48
CA TYR A 92 -15.98 12.14 -0.41
C TYR A 92 -16.59 10.75 -0.27
N ALA A 93 -17.91 10.64 -0.44
CA ALA A 93 -18.59 9.36 -0.58
C ALA A 93 -19.64 9.42 -1.68
N PHE A 94 -19.70 8.37 -2.51
CA PHE A 94 -20.71 8.22 -3.56
C PHE A 94 -21.04 6.75 -3.79
N GLU A 95 -22.19 6.52 -4.42
CA GLU A 95 -22.74 5.19 -4.66
C GLU A 95 -22.89 4.94 -6.16
N LEU A 96 -22.72 3.68 -6.56
CA LEU A 96 -22.93 3.19 -7.91
C LEU A 96 -23.92 2.04 -7.86
N ASP A 97 -24.88 2.04 -8.79
CA ASP A 97 -25.88 0.99 -8.93
C ASP A 97 -25.58 0.11 -10.14
N ASN A 98 -25.41 -1.19 -9.88
CA ASN A 98 -25.16 -2.26 -10.85
C ASN A 98 -24.06 -1.91 -11.88
N PRO A 99 -22.85 -1.55 -11.45
CA PRO A 99 -21.74 -1.39 -12.39
C PRO A 99 -21.45 -2.73 -13.09
N SER A 100 -20.89 -2.66 -14.31
CA SER A 100 -20.41 -3.85 -15.02
C SER A 100 -19.48 -4.67 -14.12
N ASP A 101 -19.48 -5.99 -14.29
CA ASP A 101 -18.65 -6.92 -13.54
C ASP A 101 -17.15 -6.58 -13.59
N GLU A 102 -16.65 -6.17 -14.75
CA GLU A 102 -15.23 -5.81 -14.94
C GLU A 102 -14.95 -4.33 -14.65
N ALA A 103 -15.93 -3.61 -14.11
CA ALA A 103 -15.84 -2.16 -14.03
C ALA A 103 -14.73 -1.68 -13.10
N LEU A 104 -14.16 -0.53 -13.48
CA LEU A 104 -13.37 0.30 -12.60
C LEU A 104 -13.94 1.71 -12.53
N VAL A 105 -13.73 2.36 -11.40
CA VAL A 105 -13.92 3.80 -11.25
C VAL A 105 -12.59 4.48 -11.55
N VAL A 106 -12.60 5.46 -12.44
CA VAL A 106 -11.45 6.34 -12.66
C VAL A 106 -11.78 7.70 -12.08
N VAL A 107 -11.05 8.10 -11.04
CA VAL A 107 -11.13 9.45 -10.47
C VAL A 107 -10.09 10.32 -11.14
N ASP A 108 -10.50 11.44 -11.71
CA ASP A 108 -9.63 12.48 -12.24
C ASP A 108 -9.52 13.64 -11.25
N VAL A 109 -8.29 13.94 -10.82
CA VAL A 109 -7.94 15.11 -10.02
C VAL A 109 -7.29 16.13 -10.94
N TYR A 110 -8.07 17.13 -11.38
CA TYR A 110 -7.60 18.21 -12.22
C TYR A 110 -7.04 19.36 -11.38
N ASN A 111 -5.74 19.62 -11.49
CA ASN A 111 -5.10 20.83 -10.98
C ASN A 111 -5.29 21.98 -11.97
N ALA A 112 -6.23 22.88 -11.69
CA ALA A 112 -6.61 23.99 -12.56
C ALA A 112 -5.54 25.08 -12.65
N VAL A 113 -4.63 25.18 -11.68
CA VAL A 113 -3.54 26.17 -11.69
C VAL A 113 -2.42 25.75 -12.64
N ARG A 114 -2.13 24.44 -12.70
CA ARG A 114 -1.05 23.88 -13.52
C ARG A 114 -1.52 23.25 -14.83
N ASP A 115 -2.84 23.22 -15.05
CA ASP A 115 -3.47 22.54 -16.17
C ASP A 115 -3.00 21.08 -16.29
N LYS A 116 -3.10 20.33 -15.19
CA LYS A 116 -2.58 18.96 -15.09
C LYS A 116 -3.60 18.02 -14.48
N HIS A 117 -3.76 16.86 -15.11
CA HIS A 117 -4.61 15.77 -14.67
C HIS A 117 -3.80 14.68 -13.95
N TYR A 118 -4.39 14.13 -12.91
CA TYR A 118 -3.86 13.02 -12.12
C TYR A 118 -5.00 12.04 -11.90
N ASN A 119 -4.92 10.83 -12.48
CA ASN A 119 -6.02 9.88 -12.32
C ASN A 119 -5.71 8.77 -11.32
N ILE A 120 -6.77 8.16 -10.80
CA ILE A 120 -6.73 7.02 -9.88
C ILE A 120 -7.67 5.97 -10.45
N ASP A 121 -7.16 4.77 -10.59
CA ASP A 121 -7.94 3.59 -10.94
C ASP A 121 -8.36 2.84 -9.68
N ILE A 122 -9.65 2.55 -9.57
CA ILE A 122 -10.24 1.83 -8.44
C ILE A 122 -11.04 0.65 -9.02
N PRO A 123 -10.45 -0.56 -9.11
CA PRO A 123 -11.15 -1.73 -9.63
C PRO A 123 -12.28 -2.14 -8.68
N LEU A 124 -13.46 -2.44 -9.23
CA LEU A 124 -14.62 -2.91 -8.45
C LEU A 124 -14.67 -4.44 -8.34
N LYS A 125 -13.88 -5.13 -9.18
CA LYS A 125 -13.68 -6.58 -9.17
C LYS A 125 -12.25 -6.90 -9.58
N ILE A 126 -11.65 -7.92 -8.97
CA ILE A 126 -10.34 -8.45 -9.35
C ILE A 126 -10.47 -9.96 -9.49
N LYS A 127 -10.50 -10.45 -10.73
CA LYS A 127 -10.84 -11.85 -11.05
C LYS A 127 -12.22 -12.17 -10.46
N ASP A 128 -12.32 -13.14 -9.54
CA ASP A 128 -13.57 -13.50 -8.88
C ASP A 128 -13.80 -12.76 -7.56
N TRP A 129 -12.82 -11.97 -7.10
CA TRP A 129 -12.93 -11.24 -5.85
C TRP A 129 -13.63 -9.89 -6.02
N VAL A 130 -14.53 -9.58 -5.08
CA VAL A 130 -15.21 -8.30 -4.96
C VAL A 130 -15.02 -7.73 -3.54
N PRO A 131 -15.06 -6.39 -3.37
CA PRO A 131 -14.95 -5.77 -2.06
C PRO A 131 -15.98 -6.30 -1.06
N ALA A 132 -15.60 -6.41 0.21
CA ALA A 132 -16.51 -6.82 1.28
C ALA A 132 -17.64 -5.79 1.47
N PRO A 133 -18.84 -6.21 1.92
CA PRO A 133 -19.94 -5.29 2.20
C PRO A 133 -19.74 -4.51 3.50
N PHE A 134 -18.61 -4.68 4.20
CA PHE A 134 -18.29 -4.02 5.46
C PHE A 134 -16.84 -3.55 5.48
N LEU A 135 -16.59 -2.49 6.25
CA LEU A 135 -15.32 -1.81 6.38
C LEU A 135 -15.04 -1.49 7.85
N LEU A 136 -13.77 -1.21 8.15
CA LEU A 136 -13.38 -0.55 9.38
C LEU A 136 -13.61 0.96 9.26
N PHE A 137 -14.19 1.57 10.29
CA PHE A 137 -14.47 2.99 10.42
C PHE A 137 -13.74 3.56 11.62
N GLU A 138 -13.46 4.86 11.58
CA GLU A 138 -12.99 5.59 12.76
C GLU A 138 -14.03 5.49 13.89
N ALA A 139 -13.57 5.44 15.14
CA ALA A 139 -14.47 5.30 16.28
C ALA A 139 -15.37 6.52 16.48
N ASP A 140 -14.82 7.72 16.27
CA ASP A 140 -15.45 9.01 16.56
C ASP A 140 -16.05 9.71 15.32
N LYS A 141 -15.85 9.15 14.12
CA LYS A 141 -16.33 9.72 12.85
C LYS A 141 -17.03 8.68 12.00
N ASP A 142 -18.00 9.11 11.19
CA ASP A 142 -18.70 8.23 10.24
C ASP A 142 -17.98 8.13 8.88
N ILE A 143 -16.67 7.88 8.94
CA ILE A 143 -15.80 7.67 7.77
C ILE A 143 -14.99 6.38 7.92
N PRO A 144 -14.63 5.72 6.81
CA PRO A 144 -13.75 4.56 6.87
C PRO A 144 -12.38 4.89 7.45
N TYR A 145 -11.76 3.89 8.07
CA TYR A 145 -10.36 3.89 8.40
C TYR A 145 -9.52 3.63 7.14
N PHE A 146 -8.72 4.61 6.73
CA PHE A 146 -8.02 4.62 5.43
C PHE A 146 -6.59 4.07 5.45
N ALA A 147 -6.00 3.76 6.61
CA ALA A 147 -4.68 3.14 6.65
C ALA A 147 -4.77 1.62 6.47
N ASN A 148 -3.69 1.01 6.01
CA ASN A 148 -3.62 -0.43 5.75
C ASN A 148 -3.11 -1.24 6.96
N TYR A 149 -2.87 -0.56 8.08
CA TYR A 149 -2.48 -1.13 9.36
C TYR A 149 -3.15 -0.36 10.49
N ILE A 150 -3.27 -0.96 11.66
CA ILE A 150 -3.81 -0.35 12.89
C ILE A 150 -2.78 -0.50 14.01
N ASN A 151 -2.44 0.58 14.69
CA ASN A 151 -1.62 0.49 15.91
C ASN A 151 -2.48 -0.06 17.06
N LYS A 152 -1.89 -0.91 17.91
CA LYS A 152 -2.54 -1.41 19.13
C LYS A 152 -3.16 -0.27 19.94
N GLY A 153 -4.34 -0.51 20.47
CA GLY A 153 -5.09 0.45 21.27
C GLY A 153 -5.85 1.52 20.45
N HIS A 154 -5.64 1.63 19.14
CA HIS A 154 -6.49 2.50 18.29
C HIS A 154 -7.91 1.92 18.22
N ALA A 155 -8.92 2.77 18.45
CA ALA A 155 -10.32 2.36 18.41
C ALA A 155 -10.90 2.47 17.02
N VAL A 156 -11.69 1.46 16.65
CA VAL A 156 -12.39 1.37 15.37
C VAL A 156 -13.76 0.76 15.56
N ARG A 157 -14.60 0.91 14.53
CA ARG A 157 -15.91 0.25 14.42
C ARG A 157 -15.95 -0.57 13.14
N ILE A 158 -16.71 -1.67 13.14
CA ILE A 158 -17.02 -2.39 11.89
C ILE A 158 -18.38 -1.92 11.41
N ILE A 159 -18.44 -1.39 10.19
CA ILE A 159 -19.65 -0.83 9.58
C ILE A 159 -19.92 -1.51 8.25
N ASN A 160 -21.13 -2.04 8.11
CA ASN A 160 -21.71 -2.38 6.82
C ASN A 160 -22.63 -1.22 6.38
N PRO A 161 -22.25 -0.42 5.36
CA PRO A 161 -23.04 0.74 4.94
C PRO A 161 -24.38 0.37 4.27
N PHE A 162 -24.64 -0.91 4.00
CA PHE A 162 -25.85 -1.40 3.34
C PHE A 162 -26.80 -2.14 4.29
N ASN A 163 -26.27 -2.76 5.35
CA ASN A 163 -27.04 -3.56 6.31
C ASN A 163 -26.55 -3.38 7.76
N PRO A 164 -27.25 -2.58 8.60
CA PRO A 164 -26.85 -2.33 9.98
C PRO A 164 -27.13 -3.50 10.94
N GLN A 165 -27.81 -4.56 10.49
CA GLN A 165 -28.14 -5.73 11.31
C GLN A 165 -27.13 -6.86 11.10
N THR A 166 -25.84 -6.55 11.32
CA THR A 166 -24.71 -7.46 11.08
C THR A 166 -23.88 -7.64 12.33
N SER A 167 -23.32 -8.85 12.48
CA SER A 167 -22.34 -9.18 13.52
C SER A 167 -21.11 -9.80 12.86
N TYR A 168 -19.98 -9.69 13.56
CA TYR A 168 -18.67 -10.04 13.04
C TYR A 168 -17.90 -10.90 14.03
N GLU A 169 -17.18 -11.85 13.47
CA GLU A 169 -16.16 -12.62 14.17
C GLU A 169 -14.79 -12.10 13.75
N VAL A 170 -13.96 -11.79 14.73
CA VAL A 170 -12.62 -11.25 14.52
C VAL A 170 -11.59 -12.21 15.11
N ASN A 171 -10.79 -12.84 14.24
CA ASN A 171 -9.79 -13.83 14.61
C ASN A 171 -8.40 -13.38 14.22
N GLY A 172 -7.43 -13.54 15.12
CA GLY A 172 -6.05 -13.12 14.92
C GLY A 172 -5.06 -14.28 14.73
N VAL A 173 -3.98 -14.03 13.98
CA VAL A 173 -2.80 -14.89 13.93
C VAL A 173 -1.53 -14.06 14.13
N THR A 174 -0.47 -14.67 14.64
CA THR A 174 0.84 -13.98 14.77
C THR A 174 1.34 -13.53 13.41
N ASN A 175 1.90 -12.32 13.32
CA ASN A 175 2.59 -11.88 12.10
C ASN A 175 4.02 -12.44 12.07
N ASN A 176 4.18 -13.62 11.48
CA ASN A 176 5.47 -14.31 11.32
C ASN A 176 5.90 -14.42 9.84
N LYS A 177 5.30 -13.61 8.96
CA LYS A 177 5.55 -13.72 7.53
C LYS A 177 6.97 -13.30 7.17
N PRO A 178 7.61 -14.01 6.24
CA PRO A 178 8.98 -13.73 5.87
C PRO A 178 9.05 -12.47 4.99
N VAL A 179 10.21 -11.83 5.01
CA VAL A 179 10.52 -10.70 4.11
C VAL A 179 10.45 -11.14 2.63
N ALA A 180 10.14 -10.23 1.71
CA ALA A 180 10.23 -10.50 0.29
C ALA A 180 11.66 -10.87 -0.11
N LEU A 181 11.82 -11.83 -1.01
CA LEU A 181 13.12 -12.18 -1.58
C LEU A 181 13.51 -11.19 -2.68
N PRO A 182 14.83 -10.91 -2.85
CA PRO A 182 15.33 -10.07 -3.93
C PRO A 182 14.74 -10.45 -5.29
N PRO A 183 14.63 -9.49 -6.23
CA PRO A 183 13.89 -9.67 -7.47
C PRO A 183 14.47 -10.73 -8.41
N PHE A 184 15.72 -11.15 -8.21
CA PHE A 184 16.40 -12.18 -8.99
C PHE A 184 16.46 -13.55 -8.31
N ASP A 185 15.90 -13.67 -7.11
CA ASP A 185 15.86 -14.92 -6.35
C ASP A 185 14.53 -15.62 -6.59
N GLU A 186 14.56 -16.65 -7.44
CA GLU A 186 13.37 -17.41 -7.84
C GLU A 186 13.02 -18.55 -6.87
N SER A 187 13.65 -18.59 -5.69
CA SER A 187 13.30 -19.58 -4.67
C SER A 187 11.91 -19.34 -4.10
N VAL A 188 11.22 -20.44 -3.79
CA VAL A 188 9.91 -20.41 -3.13
C VAL A 188 10.14 -20.57 -1.64
N LYS A 189 9.59 -19.66 -0.83
CA LYS A 189 9.60 -19.80 0.62
C LYS A 189 8.55 -20.79 1.06
N ASP A 190 8.91 -21.64 2.03
CA ASP A 190 7.95 -22.51 2.67
C ASP A 190 6.82 -21.70 3.33
N PRO A 191 5.58 -22.19 3.29
CA PRO A 191 4.48 -21.57 4.00
C PRO A 191 4.80 -21.58 5.50
N VAL A 192 4.68 -20.40 6.13
CA VAL A 192 4.87 -20.29 7.57
C VAL A 192 3.62 -20.80 8.29
N GLU A 193 3.84 -21.53 9.39
CA GLU A 193 2.76 -22.00 10.24
C GLU A 193 1.94 -20.82 10.79
N LYS A 194 0.61 -20.90 10.65
CA LYS A 194 -0.31 -19.92 11.22
C LYS A 194 -0.49 -20.24 12.70
N VAL A 195 0.09 -19.43 13.56
CA VAL A 195 -0.10 -19.53 15.02
C VAL A 195 -1.29 -18.65 15.40
N PRO A 196 -2.44 -19.21 15.82
CA PRO A 196 -3.59 -18.43 16.27
C PRO A 196 -3.23 -17.58 17.48
N LEU A 197 -3.77 -16.36 17.53
CA LEU A 197 -3.77 -15.58 18.76
C LEU A 197 -4.91 -16.06 19.65
N ASP A 198 -4.71 -16.06 20.96
CA ASP A 198 -5.73 -16.40 21.97
C ASP A 198 -6.74 -15.25 22.17
N THR A 199 -7.15 -14.63 21.06
CA THR A 199 -8.08 -13.49 21.03
C THR A 199 -9.06 -13.68 19.88
N ALA A 200 -10.32 -13.95 20.23
CA ALA A 200 -11.46 -13.90 19.32
C ALA A 200 -12.42 -12.83 19.83
N TYR A 201 -12.85 -11.93 18.95
CA TYR A 201 -13.86 -10.91 19.29
C TYR A 201 -15.15 -11.21 18.54
N GLY A 202 -16.28 -11.22 19.27
CA GLY A 202 -17.59 -11.03 18.68
C GLY A 202 -17.92 -9.54 18.72
N VAL A 203 -18.13 -8.92 17.57
CA VAL A 203 -18.33 -7.46 17.45
C VAL A 203 -19.62 -7.21 16.69
N ASN A 204 -20.49 -6.36 17.21
CA ASN A 204 -21.70 -5.94 16.51
C ASN A 204 -21.42 -4.77 15.56
N HIS A 205 -22.33 -4.56 14.60
CA HIS A 205 -22.32 -3.37 13.76
C HIS A 205 -22.21 -2.08 14.59
N GLY A 206 -21.20 -1.27 14.28
CA GLY A 206 -20.98 0.03 14.91
C GLY A 206 -20.47 -0.02 16.35
N GLU A 207 -20.23 -1.20 16.92
CA GLU A 207 -19.61 -1.34 18.23
C GLU A 207 -18.13 -0.90 18.17
N GLU A 208 -17.73 -0.03 19.10
CA GLU A 208 -16.33 0.37 19.25
C GLU A 208 -15.54 -0.79 19.86
N PHE A 209 -14.40 -1.12 19.25
CA PHE A 209 -13.46 -2.07 19.83
C PHE A 209 -12.01 -1.68 19.50
N ARG A 210 -11.07 -2.34 20.19
CA ARG A 210 -9.63 -2.09 20.10
C ARG A 210 -8.87 -3.41 19.99
N PHE A 211 -7.79 -3.41 19.24
CA PHE A 211 -6.84 -4.52 19.21
C PHE A 211 -5.73 -4.29 20.23
N TYR A 212 -5.44 -5.29 21.06
CA TYR A 212 -4.40 -5.20 22.11
C TYR A 212 -3.17 -6.07 21.84
N THR A 213 -3.24 -6.95 20.83
CA THR A 213 -2.15 -7.87 20.48
C THR A 213 -1.76 -7.65 19.02
N GLU A 214 -0.45 -7.60 18.74
CA GLU A 214 0.07 -7.52 17.37
C GLU A 214 -0.24 -8.79 16.59
N GLY A 215 -0.48 -8.64 15.29
CA GLY A 215 -0.78 -9.76 14.42
C GLY A 215 -1.56 -9.36 13.19
N VAL A 216 -2.05 -10.36 12.48
CA VAL A 216 -2.96 -10.17 11.34
C VAL A 216 -4.32 -10.66 11.76
N TYR A 217 -5.32 -9.78 11.68
CA TYR A 217 -6.69 -10.10 12.04
C TYR A 217 -7.55 -10.25 10.80
N LYS A 218 -8.47 -11.19 10.88
CA LYS A 218 -9.47 -11.53 9.88
C LYS A 218 -10.84 -11.25 10.46
N ILE A 219 -11.64 -10.48 9.76
CA ILE A 219 -12.99 -10.07 10.11
C ILE A 219 -13.94 -10.70 9.11
N GLN A 220 -14.86 -11.52 9.61
CA GLN A 220 -15.86 -12.22 8.81
C GLN A 220 -17.24 -12.04 9.42
N SER A 221 -18.28 -12.18 8.60
CA SER A 221 -19.68 -12.16 9.04
C SER A 221 -20.39 -13.41 8.52
N GLN A 222 -21.20 -14.03 9.36
CA GLN A 222 -22.02 -15.19 8.95
C GLN A 222 -23.03 -14.83 7.85
N ASN A 223 -23.42 -13.56 7.76
CA ASN A 223 -24.29 -13.06 6.69
C ASN A 223 -23.58 -12.99 5.32
N TYR A 224 -22.25 -12.99 5.30
CA TYR A 224 -21.41 -12.80 4.12
C TYR A 224 -20.20 -13.74 4.16
N PRO A 225 -20.42 -15.08 4.14
CA PRO A 225 -19.37 -16.07 4.42
C PRO A 225 -18.21 -16.06 3.41
N ASP A 226 -18.47 -15.62 2.18
CA ASP A 226 -17.46 -15.54 1.11
C ASP A 226 -16.63 -14.24 1.17
N HIS A 227 -16.98 -13.31 2.05
CA HIS A 227 -16.26 -12.04 2.21
C HIS A 227 -15.40 -12.05 3.47
N LEU A 228 -14.18 -11.54 3.30
CA LEU A 228 -13.19 -11.43 4.36
C LEU A 228 -12.54 -10.05 4.28
N LEU A 229 -12.46 -9.37 5.42
CA LEU A 229 -11.64 -8.17 5.60
C LEU A 229 -10.45 -8.53 6.49
N SER A 230 -9.24 -8.21 6.05
CA SER A 230 -8.03 -8.44 6.85
C SER A 230 -7.32 -7.13 7.18
N ILE A 231 -6.69 -7.07 8.34
CA ILE A 231 -5.94 -5.89 8.79
C ILE A 231 -4.71 -6.32 9.60
N MET A 232 -3.56 -5.69 9.36
CA MET A 232 -2.38 -5.85 10.21
C MET A 232 -2.50 -4.92 11.42
N VAL A 233 -2.28 -5.48 12.61
CA VAL A 233 -2.16 -4.74 13.86
C VAL A 233 -0.70 -4.69 14.28
N SER A 234 -0.17 -3.48 14.44
CA SER A 234 1.24 -3.19 14.77
C SER A 234 1.40 -2.57 16.16
N ASP A 235 2.65 -2.40 16.60
CA ASP A 235 2.98 -1.68 17.83
C ASP A 235 2.56 -0.21 17.80
N GLU A 236 2.67 0.48 18.94
CA GLU A 236 2.23 1.87 19.10
C GLU A 236 3.10 2.92 18.37
N PHE A 237 4.32 2.58 17.99
CA PHE A 237 5.28 3.48 17.32
C PHE A 237 5.20 3.39 15.80
N HIS A 238 4.73 2.26 15.25
CA HIS A 238 4.60 2.04 13.83
C HIS A 238 3.88 3.21 13.10
N PRO A 239 4.38 3.71 11.94
CA PRO A 239 5.47 3.17 11.12
C PRO A 239 6.86 3.65 11.55
N TYR A 240 6.95 4.42 12.64
CA TYR A 240 8.22 4.77 13.28
C TYR A 240 8.71 3.59 14.13
N TYR A 241 9.84 3.77 14.80
CA TYR A 241 10.51 2.72 15.54
C TYR A 241 10.61 3.10 17.01
N GLY A 242 10.28 2.16 17.89
CA GLY A 242 10.46 2.31 19.33
C GLY A 242 11.86 1.95 19.82
N SER A 243 12.61 1.15 19.04
CA SER A 243 13.94 0.67 19.44
C SER A 243 14.95 0.61 18.29
N TYR A 244 16.25 0.56 18.62
CA TYR A 244 17.33 0.34 17.65
C TYR A 244 17.30 -1.08 17.05
N SER A 245 16.80 -2.07 17.79
CA SER A 245 16.67 -3.44 17.27
C SER A 245 15.69 -3.49 16.09
N ASP A 246 14.63 -2.69 16.14
CA ASP A 246 13.65 -2.61 15.04
C ASP A 246 14.24 -1.95 13.80
N LEU A 247 15.22 -1.04 13.98
CA LEU A 247 15.96 -0.42 12.89
C LEU A 247 16.84 -1.43 12.14
N ILE A 248 17.32 -2.50 12.79
CA ILE A 248 18.21 -3.48 12.17
C ILE A 248 17.49 -4.27 11.09
N THR A 249 16.24 -4.68 11.34
CA THR A 249 15.52 -5.65 10.50
C THR A 249 15.37 -5.21 9.03
N PRO A 250 15.01 -3.94 8.73
CA PRO A 250 14.94 -3.46 7.36
C PRO A 250 16.26 -3.54 6.58
N LEU A 251 17.42 -3.48 7.26
CA LEU A 251 18.74 -3.45 6.62
C LEU A 251 19.06 -4.70 5.79
N ILE A 252 18.26 -5.76 5.90
CA ILE A 252 18.41 -7.01 5.16
C ILE A 252 18.57 -6.80 3.64
N TYR A 253 18.02 -5.72 3.08
CA TYR A 253 18.11 -5.43 1.65
C TYR A 253 19.38 -4.66 1.24
N VAL A 254 20.17 -4.16 2.19
CA VAL A 254 21.42 -3.41 1.95
C VAL A 254 22.65 -4.03 2.63
N SER A 255 22.46 -5.06 3.45
CA SER A 255 23.52 -5.83 4.11
C SER A 255 23.83 -7.15 3.37
N THR A 256 25.00 -7.72 3.64
CA THR A 256 25.26 -9.14 3.33
C THR A 256 24.56 -10.05 4.37
N ASN A 257 24.49 -11.35 4.09
CA ASN A 257 23.93 -12.32 5.05
C ASN A 257 24.74 -12.38 6.36
N ASP A 258 26.07 -12.31 6.27
CA ASP A 258 26.95 -12.36 7.43
C ASP A 258 26.79 -11.10 8.28
N GLU A 259 26.81 -9.92 7.66
CA GLU A 259 26.57 -8.63 8.33
C GLU A 259 25.20 -8.62 9.01
N TYR A 260 24.15 -9.09 8.33
CA TYR A 260 22.80 -9.12 8.89
C TYR A 260 22.69 -10.07 10.09
N THR A 261 23.36 -11.22 10.03
CA THR A 261 23.37 -12.21 11.11
C THR A 261 24.12 -11.68 12.33
N GLU A 262 25.26 -11.01 12.11
CA GLU A 262 26.02 -10.33 13.16
C GLU A 262 25.18 -9.22 13.82
N LEU A 263 24.54 -8.36 13.02
CA LEU A 263 23.66 -7.31 13.51
C LEU A 263 22.53 -7.85 14.39
N LYS A 264 21.86 -8.91 13.93
CA LYS A 264 20.70 -9.49 14.63
C LYS A 264 21.09 -10.24 15.91
N SER A 265 22.31 -10.76 15.99
CA SER A 265 22.81 -11.51 17.16
C SER A 265 23.48 -10.62 18.22
N ALA A 266 23.69 -9.34 17.92
CA ALA A 266 24.30 -8.40 18.85
C ALA A 266 23.41 -8.14 20.09
N SER A 267 24.02 -8.21 21.28
CA SER A 267 23.33 -7.88 22.53
C SER A 267 23.01 -6.38 22.64
N GLU A 268 23.88 -5.54 22.09
CA GLU A 268 23.76 -4.08 22.09
C GLU A 268 23.36 -3.56 20.70
N GLY A 269 22.06 -3.59 20.38
CA GLY A 269 21.53 -3.24 19.05
C GLY A 269 21.93 -1.85 18.56
N ARG A 270 22.04 -0.87 19.47
CA ARG A 270 22.50 0.48 19.11
C ARG A 270 23.95 0.49 18.64
N ALA A 271 24.86 -0.12 19.39
CA ALA A 271 26.28 -0.16 19.05
C ALA A 271 26.52 -0.93 17.75
N ALA A 272 25.79 -2.04 17.55
CA ALA A 272 25.84 -2.82 16.32
C ALA A 272 25.37 -2.01 15.10
N PHE A 273 24.24 -1.32 15.24
CA PHE A 273 23.73 -0.43 14.19
C PHE A 273 24.70 0.70 13.85
N GLU A 274 25.21 1.43 14.86
CA GLU A 274 26.18 2.51 14.66
C GLU A 274 27.48 2.00 14.00
N SER A 275 27.95 0.81 14.40
CA SER A 275 29.12 0.15 13.82
C SER A 275 28.91 -0.21 12.35
N PHE A 276 27.75 -0.77 11.99
CA PHE A 276 27.39 -1.06 10.60
C PHE A 276 27.36 0.20 9.75
N VAL A 277 26.70 1.27 10.23
CA VAL A 277 26.66 2.53 9.48
C VAL A 277 28.07 3.09 9.28
N ASN A 278 28.89 3.13 10.34
CA ASN A 278 30.24 3.68 10.27
C ASN A 278 31.21 2.86 9.40
N SER A 279 31.12 1.53 9.46
CA SER A 279 32.09 0.62 8.82
C SER A 279 31.66 0.21 7.42
N THR A 280 30.35 0.04 7.19
CA THR A 280 29.81 -0.47 5.93
C THR A 280 29.34 0.63 5.00
N ILE A 281 28.77 1.73 5.55
CA ILE A 281 28.24 2.84 4.73
C ILE A 281 29.29 3.94 4.56
N SER A 282 29.67 4.60 5.65
CA SER A 282 30.71 5.62 5.64
C SER A 282 31.11 6.05 7.05
N SER A 283 32.40 6.25 7.27
CA SER A 283 32.91 6.92 8.48
C SER A 283 32.75 8.44 8.43
N ASN A 284 32.32 9.00 7.29
CA ASN A 284 31.95 10.40 7.21
C ASN A 284 30.58 10.61 7.86
N GLU A 285 30.56 11.39 8.94
CA GLU A 285 29.36 11.64 9.75
C GLU A 285 28.17 12.19 8.94
N GLN A 286 28.42 13.08 7.97
CA GLN A 286 27.36 13.67 7.16
C GLN A 286 26.73 12.59 6.25
N VAL A 287 27.55 11.80 5.57
CA VAL A 287 27.09 10.71 4.69
C VAL A 287 26.33 9.65 5.49
N ALA A 288 26.82 9.30 6.67
CA ALA A 288 26.16 8.37 7.59
C ALA A 288 24.77 8.88 8.02
N LYS A 289 24.67 10.16 8.43
CA LYS A 289 23.39 10.78 8.82
C LYS A 289 22.40 10.81 7.66
N ASP A 290 22.87 11.15 6.46
CA ASP A 290 22.02 11.18 5.28
C ASP A 290 21.51 9.77 4.93
N PHE A 291 22.38 8.75 4.95
CA PHE A 291 21.95 7.36 4.79
C PHE A 291 20.80 7.00 5.74
N ILE A 292 20.98 7.22 7.05
CA ILE A 292 19.95 6.92 8.06
C ILE A 292 18.65 7.66 7.74
N LYS A 293 18.75 8.98 7.49
CA LYS A 293 17.58 9.83 7.21
C LYS A 293 16.79 9.31 6.01
N TYR A 294 17.46 9.08 4.89
CA TYR A 294 16.79 8.73 3.63
C TYR A 294 16.35 7.28 3.59
N TYR A 295 17.16 6.35 4.12
CA TYR A 295 16.82 4.94 4.17
C TYR A 295 15.57 4.70 5.03
N TYR A 296 15.55 5.17 6.28
CA TYR A 296 14.37 5.00 7.15
C TYR A 296 13.18 5.88 6.76
N ARG A 297 13.40 6.98 6.00
CA ARG A 297 12.29 7.66 5.33
C ARG A 297 11.63 6.75 4.31
N ARG A 298 12.39 6.04 3.47
CA ARG A 298 11.83 5.07 2.52
C ARG A 298 11.13 3.91 3.22
N VAL A 299 11.72 3.37 4.31
CA VAL A 299 11.04 2.29 5.06
C VAL A 299 9.68 2.74 5.59
N ARG A 300 9.59 3.95 6.17
CA ARG A 300 8.31 4.51 6.64
C ARG A 300 7.29 4.74 5.53
N LYS A 301 7.74 5.21 4.37
CA LYS A 301 6.87 5.34 3.19
C LYS A 301 6.36 3.98 2.72
N SER A 302 7.23 2.96 2.71
CA SER A 302 6.84 1.59 2.39
C SER A 302 5.76 1.06 3.34
N GLU A 303 5.85 1.32 4.64
CA GLU A 303 4.81 0.92 5.60
C GLU A 303 3.45 1.54 5.28
N ARG A 304 3.43 2.84 4.95
CA ARG A 304 2.18 3.53 4.63
C ARG A 304 1.55 3.05 3.33
N LEU A 305 2.37 2.78 2.32
CA LEU A 305 1.91 2.45 0.97
C LEU A 305 1.61 0.96 0.79
N PHE A 306 2.39 0.08 1.42
CA PHE A 306 2.43 -1.33 1.04
C PHE A 306 2.14 -2.31 2.19
N SER A 307 1.82 -1.84 3.40
CA SER A 307 1.38 -2.76 4.46
C SER A 307 0.16 -3.56 4.00
N GLU A 308 0.21 -4.87 4.26
CA GLU A 308 -0.85 -5.82 3.93
C GLU A 308 -1.13 -6.72 5.15
N ASP A 309 -0.94 -8.03 5.05
CA ASP A 309 -0.84 -8.96 6.17
C ASP A 309 0.59 -9.16 6.69
N LYS A 310 1.45 -8.17 6.41
CA LYS A 310 2.81 -8.00 6.89
C LYS A 310 3.24 -6.55 6.66
N GLU A 311 4.35 -6.18 7.29
CA GLU A 311 4.95 -4.85 7.17
C GLU A 311 5.24 -4.51 5.70
N GLY A 312 4.96 -3.27 5.33
CA GLY A 312 5.02 -2.81 3.96
C GLY A 312 6.38 -3.02 3.31
N TRP A 313 7.47 -2.76 4.04
CA TRP A 313 8.84 -2.99 3.58
C TRP A 313 9.14 -4.47 3.30
N LYS A 314 8.42 -5.42 3.91
CA LYS A 314 8.53 -6.87 3.68
C LYS A 314 7.74 -7.37 2.46
N THR A 315 6.96 -6.52 1.81
CA THR A 315 6.22 -6.88 0.58
C THR A 315 7.12 -6.77 -0.66
N ASP A 316 6.71 -7.40 -1.76
CA ASP A 316 7.47 -7.32 -3.01
C ASP A 316 7.55 -5.87 -3.55
N ARG A 317 6.46 -5.09 -3.44
CA ARG A 317 6.45 -3.66 -3.81
C ARG A 317 7.29 -2.84 -2.85
N GLY A 318 7.14 -3.03 -1.55
CA GLY A 318 7.91 -2.29 -0.55
C GLY A 318 9.40 -2.58 -0.58
N MET A 319 9.79 -3.81 -0.92
CA MET A 319 11.18 -4.18 -1.19
C MET A 319 11.74 -3.39 -2.39
N VAL A 320 11.04 -3.40 -3.54
CA VAL A 320 11.48 -2.65 -4.73
C VAL A 320 11.53 -1.15 -4.43
N TYR A 321 10.52 -0.61 -3.77
CA TYR A 321 10.45 0.80 -3.37
C TYR A 321 11.57 1.19 -2.41
N GLN A 322 11.92 0.34 -1.45
CA GLN A 322 12.99 0.66 -0.50
C GLN A 322 14.34 0.81 -1.21
N VAL A 323 14.64 -0.07 -2.18
CA VAL A 323 15.91 -0.05 -2.91
C VAL A 323 15.93 1.02 -4.00
N PHE A 324 14.86 1.18 -4.78
CA PHE A 324 14.84 2.08 -5.94
C PHE A 324 14.17 3.44 -5.70
N GLY A 325 13.22 3.53 -4.77
CA GLY A 325 12.48 4.76 -4.46
C GLY A 325 11.20 4.88 -5.27
N ASN A 326 10.82 6.12 -5.57
CA ASN A 326 9.63 6.41 -6.35
C ASN A 326 9.80 5.89 -7.80
N PRO A 327 8.84 5.12 -8.34
CA PRO A 327 8.86 4.74 -9.75
C PRO A 327 8.68 5.98 -10.64
N LEU A 328 9.35 6.00 -11.79
CA LEU A 328 9.21 7.09 -12.76
C LEU A 328 7.87 7.03 -13.50
N GLN A 329 7.37 5.82 -13.72
CA GLN A 329 6.07 5.57 -14.32
C GLN A 329 5.49 4.31 -13.71
N VAL A 330 4.18 4.31 -13.47
CA VAL A 330 3.43 3.13 -13.07
C VAL A 330 2.21 2.99 -13.95
N PHE A 331 2.01 1.78 -14.45
CA PHE A 331 0.88 1.42 -15.29
C PHE A 331 0.22 0.18 -14.70
N ARG A 332 -1.11 0.16 -14.64
CA ARG A 332 -1.88 -0.99 -14.12
C ARG A 332 -2.92 -1.45 -15.12
N ASN A 333 -3.17 -2.75 -15.16
CA ASN A 333 -4.32 -3.36 -15.81
C ASN A 333 -5.03 -4.33 -14.85
N GLU A 334 -5.96 -5.14 -15.35
CA GLU A 334 -6.80 -6.04 -14.57
C GLU A 334 -6.01 -7.07 -13.73
N SER A 335 -4.79 -7.40 -14.16
CA SER A 335 -4.02 -8.53 -13.60
C SER A 335 -2.59 -8.19 -13.23
N THR A 336 -2.05 -7.05 -13.67
CA THR A 336 -0.66 -6.69 -13.49
C THR A 336 -0.44 -5.21 -13.21
N GLU A 337 0.63 -4.91 -12.48
CA GLU A 337 1.15 -3.57 -12.27
C GLU A 337 2.60 -3.51 -12.76
N LEU A 338 2.92 -2.54 -13.62
CA LEU A 338 4.24 -2.32 -14.19
C LEU A 338 4.87 -1.06 -13.60
N TRP A 339 6.01 -1.20 -12.93
CA TRP A 339 6.82 -0.08 -12.45
C TRP A 339 8.04 0.11 -13.33
N VAL A 340 8.31 1.36 -13.70
CA VAL A 340 9.42 1.75 -14.57
C VAL A 340 10.42 2.62 -13.82
N PHE A 341 11.69 2.24 -13.87
CA PHE A 341 12.81 2.95 -13.25
C PHE A 341 13.90 3.26 -14.28
N PRO A 342 14.79 4.23 -14.00
CA PRO A 342 16.00 4.40 -14.81
C PRO A 342 16.92 3.19 -14.59
N SER A 343 17.53 2.69 -15.67
CA SER A 343 18.55 1.65 -15.59
C SER A 343 19.94 2.29 -15.50
N SER A 344 20.82 1.75 -14.66
CA SER A 344 22.20 2.23 -14.53
C SER A 344 23.06 1.98 -15.77
N THR A 345 22.67 1.02 -16.61
CA THR A 345 23.35 0.67 -17.87
C THR A 345 22.73 1.36 -19.10
N GLY A 346 21.81 2.30 -18.88
CA GLY A 346 21.01 2.93 -19.94
C GLY A 346 19.69 2.18 -20.20
N GLY A 347 18.69 2.90 -20.69
CA GLY A 347 17.34 2.36 -20.92
C GLY A 347 16.43 2.39 -19.69
N ARG A 348 15.51 1.42 -19.58
CA ARG A 348 14.46 1.36 -18.55
C ARG A 348 14.44 0.00 -17.85
N LEU A 349 14.52 0.01 -16.53
CA LEU A 349 14.30 -1.16 -15.68
C LEU A 349 12.80 -1.31 -15.42
N ARG A 350 12.26 -2.52 -15.56
CA ARG A 350 10.82 -2.80 -15.47
C ARG A 350 10.52 -3.92 -14.49
N PHE A 351 9.83 -3.60 -13.40
CA PHE A 351 9.29 -4.59 -12.47
C PHE A 351 7.82 -4.82 -12.78
N ILE A 352 7.40 -6.07 -12.93
CA ILE A 352 6.02 -6.44 -13.20
C ILE A 352 5.52 -7.23 -12.00
N PHE A 353 4.41 -6.80 -11.43
CA PHE A 353 3.75 -7.45 -10.31
C PHE A 353 2.45 -8.08 -10.79
N ASP A 354 2.25 -9.36 -10.49
CA ASP A 354 0.95 -10.02 -10.61
C ASP A 354 0.04 -9.56 -9.47
N ILE A 355 -1.19 -9.18 -9.83
CA ILE A 355 -2.24 -8.82 -8.90
C ILE A 355 -3.00 -10.10 -8.53
N VAL A 356 -3.00 -10.41 -7.24
CA VAL A 356 -3.67 -11.58 -6.69
C VAL A 356 -4.44 -11.18 -5.45
N VAL A 357 -5.55 -11.87 -5.18
CA VAL A 357 -6.29 -11.68 -3.93
C VAL A 357 -6.09 -12.90 -3.06
N GLU A 358 -5.66 -12.67 -1.82
CA GLU A 358 -5.46 -13.70 -0.82
C GLU A 358 -5.96 -13.21 0.53
N ASP A 359 -6.79 -14.02 1.20
CA ASP A 359 -7.31 -13.69 2.52
C ASP A 359 -8.00 -12.30 2.57
N GLY A 360 -8.74 -11.93 1.52
CA GLY A 360 -9.45 -10.66 1.44
C GLY A 360 -8.56 -9.43 1.17
N LEU A 361 -7.28 -9.63 0.88
CA LEU A 361 -6.32 -8.56 0.56
C LEU A 361 -5.86 -8.64 -0.89
N VAL A 362 -5.84 -7.50 -1.56
CA VAL A 362 -5.21 -7.34 -2.87
C VAL A 362 -3.70 -7.24 -2.67
N LYS A 363 -2.98 -8.21 -3.21
CA LYS A 363 -1.52 -8.33 -3.12
C LYS A 363 -0.87 -8.22 -4.49
N TYR A 364 0.38 -7.78 -4.48
CA TYR A 364 1.17 -7.52 -5.66
C TYR A 364 2.44 -8.34 -5.58
N LYS A 365 2.49 -9.45 -6.33
CA LYS A 365 3.59 -10.40 -6.30
C LYS A 365 4.53 -10.14 -7.48
N LEU A 366 5.80 -9.91 -7.20
CA LEU A 366 6.78 -9.62 -8.23
C LEU A 366 7.05 -10.86 -9.10
N ILE A 367 6.99 -10.69 -10.42
CA ILE A 367 7.51 -11.65 -11.39
C ILE A 367 9.03 -11.56 -11.36
N ARG A 368 9.67 -12.52 -10.67
CA ARG A 368 11.11 -12.56 -10.44
C ARG A 368 11.89 -13.07 -11.65
N GLY A 369 13.18 -12.78 -11.69
CA GLY A 369 14.07 -13.33 -12.72
C GLY A 369 15.50 -12.81 -12.65
N LYS A 370 16.45 -13.65 -13.08
CA LYS A 370 17.90 -13.34 -13.08
C LYS A 370 18.27 -11.98 -13.69
N ARG A 371 17.48 -11.47 -14.64
CA ARG A 371 17.65 -10.17 -15.31
C ARG A 371 17.73 -8.98 -14.34
N TYR A 372 17.16 -9.09 -13.13
CA TYR A 372 17.16 -8.01 -12.14
C TYR A 372 18.47 -7.90 -11.36
N ARG A 373 19.33 -8.93 -11.39
CA ARG A 373 20.50 -9.04 -10.50
C ARG A 373 21.45 -7.87 -10.65
N GLU A 374 21.86 -7.53 -11.86
CA GLU A 374 22.87 -6.49 -12.09
C GLU A 374 22.41 -5.13 -11.56
N ASN A 375 21.22 -4.67 -11.98
CA ASN A 375 20.65 -3.40 -11.53
C ASN A 375 20.39 -3.38 -10.02
N TRP A 376 19.94 -4.49 -9.43
CA TRP A 376 19.76 -4.59 -7.98
C TRP A 376 21.08 -4.43 -7.23
N MET A 377 22.12 -5.19 -7.60
CA MET A 377 23.42 -5.13 -6.95
C MET A 377 24.06 -3.74 -7.06
N LEU A 378 23.88 -3.08 -8.20
CA LEU A 378 24.33 -1.69 -8.39
C LEU A 378 23.59 -0.73 -7.47
N ALA A 379 22.25 -0.83 -7.35
CA ALA A 379 21.46 0.00 -6.45
C ALA A 379 21.85 -0.21 -4.98
N VAL A 380 22.04 -1.45 -4.55
CA VAL A 380 22.54 -1.79 -3.21
C VAL A 380 23.95 -1.21 -2.99
N THR A 381 24.83 -1.27 -3.98
CA THR A 381 26.17 -0.66 -3.89
C THR A 381 26.12 0.86 -3.77
N GLN A 382 25.16 1.53 -4.41
CA GLN A 382 24.96 2.98 -4.22
C GLN A 382 24.58 3.29 -2.77
N TRP A 383 23.62 2.55 -2.20
CA TRP A 383 23.27 2.65 -0.78
C TRP A 383 24.47 2.46 0.13
N ARG A 384 25.26 1.41 -0.11
CA ARG A 384 26.46 1.07 0.68
C ARG A 384 27.60 2.06 0.52
N SER A 385 27.61 2.87 -0.54
CA SER A 385 28.61 3.94 -0.71
C SER A 385 28.11 5.31 -0.25
N GLY A 386 26.94 5.37 0.39
CA GLY A 386 26.31 6.61 0.81
C GLY A 386 25.78 7.48 -0.33
N ARG A 387 25.76 6.94 -1.56
CA ARG A 387 25.17 7.62 -2.72
C ARG A 387 23.67 7.38 -2.71
N ILE A 388 22.95 8.27 -2.04
CA ILE A 388 21.50 8.19 -1.94
C ILE A 388 20.87 8.33 -3.32
N ILE A 389 20.03 7.37 -3.65
CA ILE A 389 19.12 7.43 -4.79
C ILE A 389 17.86 8.11 -4.25
N GLU A 390 17.36 9.17 -4.88
CA GLU A 390 16.03 9.76 -4.59
C GLU A 390 15.19 9.83 -5.84
#